data_AF-A0A975CHA7-F1
#
_entry.id   AF-A0A975CHA7-F1
#
_cell.length_a   1.000
_cell.length_b   1.000
_cell.length_c   1.000
_cell.angle_alpha   90.00
_cell.angle_beta   90.00
_cell.angle_gamma   90.00
#
_symmetry.space_group_name_H-M   'P 1'
#
loop_
_entity.id
_entity.type
_entity.pdbx_description
1 polymer ?
#
loop_
_entity_poly.entity_id
_entity_poly.type
_entity_poly.pdbx_seq_one_letter_code
_entity_poly.pdbx_strand_id
1 'polypeptide(L)'
;MTNRTPHPLFRRTHGTLALAVVAATAWLAGCAAPGGASDRGSPAAVARSAAAPLIQVPPSSVGTWVDLGHVLAPWLAGDAPVPVSGPAAPTRIAGLQREDGRWLAIVIAQVAPSGGAPCPLPTSLHVVDSGTTADGCLRMRRDADFDRWLPQQHSVLYQWLEGRHWASRPRAWVGFRVPADSGRAIEAHALIDPALIEPVSRSNADFLAGGQPGVQWARAFAAATRAASAGGALNVPPFPFAPKVAPPAQPAVVAPPPARATQVPPPRPPVQAPRRDRE
;
A
#
# COMPACT_ATOMS: atom_id res chain seq x y z
N MET A 1 20.06 68.81 -6.12
CA MET A 1 19.88 70.27 -6.31
C MET A 1 18.46 70.47 -6.82
N THR A 2 17.50 70.75 -5.92
CA THR A 2 16.77 72.05 -5.76
C THR A 2 15.90 72.39 -6.98
N ASN A 3 14.60 72.74 -6.94
CA ASN A 3 13.69 73.26 -5.91
C ASN A 3 12.25 73.22 -6.51
N ARG A 4 11.20 72.71 -5.82
CA ARG A 4 10.10 73.42 -5.10
C ARG A 4 8.94 74.07 -5.90
N THR A 5 7.73 73.46 -5.73
CA THR A 5 6.39 74.02 -5.35
C THR A 5 5.62 74.98 -6.28
N PRO A 6 4.29 75.24 -6.13
CA PRO A 6 3.31 74.82 -5.08
C PRO A 6 1.89 74.33 -5.55
N HIS A 7 1.09 73.93 -4.54
CA HIS A 7 -0.37 73.62 -4.51
C HIS A 7 -1.31 74.82 -4.74
N PRO A 8 -2.64 74.56 -4.91
CA PRO A 8 -3.62 74.90 -3.85
C PRO A 8 -4.64 73.76 -3.59
N LEU A 9 -4.89 73.32 -2.34
CA LEU A 9 -5.80 73.81 -1.27
C LEU A 9 -7.33 73.52 -1.45
N PHE A 10 -7.80 72.62 -0.57
CA PHE A 10 -9.07 72.59 0.20
C PHE A 10 -10.46 72.57 -0.49
N ARG A 11 -11.24 71.53 -0.13
CA ARG A 11 -12.53 71.74 0.57
C ARG A 11 -13.00 70.49 1.33
N ARG A 12 -13.17 70.63 2.65
CA ARG A 12 -14.02 69.81 3.51
C ARG A 12 -15.42 70.41 3.50
N THR A 13 -16.47 69.58 3.57
CA THR A 13 -17.71 69.89 4.31
C THR A 13 -18.46 68.62 4.67
N HIS A 14 -18.94 68.63 5.92
CA HIS A 14 -19.94 67.80 6.60
C HIS A 14 -21.21 67.60 5.74
N GLY A 15 -22.02 66.55 5.80
CA GLY A 15 -22.45 65.67 6.87
C GLY A 15 -23.98 65.74 6.92
N THR A 16 -24.72 64.62 6.98
CA THR A 16 -26.06 64.49 7.59
C THR A 16 -26.60 63.07 7.47
N LEU A 17 -27.07 62.54 8.60
CA LEU A 17 -28.01 61.44 8.73
C LEU A 17 -29.37 61.81 8.10
N ALA A 18 -30.02 60.84 7.45
CA ALA A 18 -31.47 60.83 7.31
C ALA A 18 -31.98 59.38 7.29
N LEU A 19 -32.76 59.03 8.32
CA LEU A 19 -33.65 57.88 8.32
C LEU A 19 -34.81 58.14 7.34
N ALA A 20 -35.17 57.13 6.55
CA ALA A 20 -36.51 57.02 5.97
C ALA A 20 -36.92 55.54 5.93
N VAL A 21 -37.96 55.23 6.71
CA VAL A 21 -38.73 53.99 6.70
C VAL A 21 -39.95 54.22 5.80
N VAL A 22 -40.18 53.43 4.75
CA VAL A 22 -41.53 53.11 4.24
C VAL A 22 -41.52 51.75 3.48
N ALA A 23 -42.35 50.85 4.01
CA ALA A 23 -43.23 49.83 3.42
C ALA A 23 -42.85 48.95 2.20
N ALA A 24 -43.28 47.69 2.35
CA ALA A 24 -43.22 46.57 1.43
C ALA A 24 -44.16 46.69 0.21
N THR A 25 -43.74 46.08 -0.90
CA THR A 25 -44.62 45.34 -1.84
C THR A 25 -43.82 44.23 -2.51
N ALA A 26 -44.36 43.02 -2.49
CA ALA A 26 -43.91 41.88 -3.28
C ALA A 26 -44.60 41.90 -4.64
N TRP A 27 -43.84 41.88 -5.74
CA TRP A 27 -44.31 41.47 -7.07
C TRP A 27 -43.21 40.66 -7.76
N LEU A 28 -43.58 39.45 -8.18
CA LEU A 28 -42.79 38.52 -8.97
C LEU A 28 -42.52 39.10 -10.37
N ALA A 29 -41.26 39.21 -10.74
CA ALA A 29 -40.83 39.33 -12.13
C ALA A 29 -39.49 38.60 -12.29
N GLY A 30 -39.48 37.56 -13.13
CA GLY A 30 -38.28 36.82 -13.48
C GLY A 30 -37.24 37.74 -14.12
N CYS A 31 -36.00 37.57 -13.70
CA CYS A 31 -34.82 38.05 -14.41
C CYS A 31 -33.80 36.92 -14.41
N ALA A 32 -33.38 36.55 -15.62
CA ALA A 32 -32.29 35.63 -15.87
C ALA A 32 -31.06 35.99 -15.02
N ALA A 33 -30.54 35.02 -14.28
CA ALA A 33 -29.30 35.20 -13.54
C ALA A 33 -28.11 35.24 -14.53
N PRO A 34 -27.22 36.23 -14.44
CA PRO A 34 -26.02 36.26 -15.25
C PRO A 34 -25.03 35.21 -14.75
N GLY A 35 -24.41 34.53 -15.73
CA GLY A 35 -23.06 33.97 -15.75
C GLY A 35 -22.46 33.41 -14.46
N GLY A 36 -22.24 32.09 -14.49
CA GLY A 36 -21.44 31.30 -13.56
C GLY A 36 -20.30 32.03 -12.87
N ALA A 37 -20.44 32.20 -11.56
CA ALA A 37 -19.31 32.19 -10.67
C ALA A 37 -18.89 30.72 -10.52
N SER A 38 -17.68 30.38 -10.97
CA SER A 38 -17.06 29.09 -10.69
C SER A 38 -17.16 28.81 -9.19
N ASP A 39 -17.90 27.77 -8.85
CA ASP A 39 -18.02 27.24 -7.50
C ASP A 39 -16.61 26.88 -7.04
N ARG A 40 -16.00 27.79 -6.28
CA ARG A 40 -14.70 27.59 -5.66
C ARG A 40 -14.98 26.58 -4.56
N GLY A 41 -14.88 25.30 -4.93
CA GLY A 41 -15.43 24.17 -4.20
C GLY A 41 -15.29 24.31 -2.70
N SER A 42 -16.37 23.98 -1.97
CA SER A 42 -16.41 24.03 -0.51
C SER A 42 -15.10 23.52 0.11
N PRO A 43 -14.56 24.17 1.16
CA PRO A 43 -13.30 23.75 1.78
C PRO A 43 -13.33 22.29 2.25
N ALA A 44 -14.50 21.75 2.58
CA ALA A 44 -14.71 20.32 2.86
C ALA A 44 -14.55 19.40 1.61
N ALA A 45 -14.88 19.88 0.41
CA ALA A 45 -14.66 19.17 -0.85
C ALA A 45 -13.18 19.22 -1.26
N VAL A 46 -12.50 20.36 -1.09
CA VAL A 46 -11.05 20.48 -1.33
C VAL A 46 -10.24 19.64 -0.32
N ALA A 47 -10.65 19.59 0.95
CA ALA A 47 -10.04 18.72 1.96
C ALA A 47 -10.27 17.23 1.68
N ARG A 48 -11.45 16.83 1.16
CA ARG A 48 -11.70 15.45 0.68
C ARG A 48 -10.87 15.11 -0.55
N SER A 49 -10.64 16.06 -1.44
CA SER A 49 -9.73 15.91 -2.60
C SER A 49 -8.24 15.88 -2.22
N ALA A 50 -7.88 16.22 -0.97
CA ALA A 50 -6.53 16.07 -0.43
C ALA A 50 -6.35 14.80 0.42
N ALA A 51 -7.39 14.28 1.08
CA ALA A 51 -7.28 13.15 2.00
C ALA A 51 -7.04 11.79 1.30
N ALA A 52 -6.16 10.95 1.84
CA ALA A 52 -5.98 9.58 1.36
C ALA A 52 -7.32 8.78 1.36
N PRO A 53 -7.50 7.82 0.43
CA PRO A 53 -8.69 7.00 0.36
C PRO A 53 -8.93 6.24 1.66
N LEU A 54 -10.18 6.22 2.13
CA LEU A 54 -10.58 5.33 3.23
C LEU A 54 -10.24 3.88 2.86
N ILE A 55 -9.71 3.12 3.81
CA ILE A 55 -9.42 1.70 3.60
C ILE A 55 -10.59 0.90 4.18
N GLN A 56 -11.29 0.20 3.30
CA GLN A 56 -12.35 -0.74 3.66
C GLN A 56 -11.78 -2.15 3.59
N VAL A 57 -11.91 -2.89 4.68
CA VAL A 57 -11.26 -4.18 4.87
C VAL A 57 -12.30 -5.30 4.94
N PRO A 58 -12.00 -6.48 4.38
CA PRO A 58 -12.91 -7.61 4.42
C PRO A 58 -12.88 -8.25 5.81
N PRO A 59 -13.94 -8.98 6.20
CA PRO A 59 -13.88 -9.83 7.39
C PRO A 59 -12.73 -10.84 7.26
N SER A 60 -12.10 -11.17 8.39
CA SER A 60 -10.97 -12.11 8.45
C SER A 60 -11.18 -13.10 9.58
N SER A 61 -10.80 -14.36 9.34
CA SER A 61 -10.81 -15.44 10.34
C SER A 61 -9.45 -15.67 10.99
N VAL A 62 -8.40 -14.95 10.57
CA VAL A 62 -7.02 -15.15 11.05
C VAL A 62 -6.47 -13.98 11.86
N GLY A 63 -7.29 -12.94 12.04
CA GLY A 63 -6.94 -11.78 12.83
C GLY A 63 -8.02 -10.70 12.76
N THR A 64 -7.78 -9.61 13.47
CA THR A 64 -8.63 -8.44 13.51
C THR A 64 -8.00 -7.32 12.70
N TRP A 65 -8.79 -6.69 11.84
CA TRP A 65 -8.36 -5.47 11.19
C TRP A 65 -8.46 -4.28 12.15
N VAL A 66 -7.43 -3.47 12.16
CA VAL A 66 -7.29 -2.28 13.00
C VAL A 66 -7.02 -1.09 12.08
N ASP A 67 -7.76 0.00 12.25
CA ASP A 67 -7.42 1.29 11.65
C ASP A 67 -6.19 1.84 12.40
N LEU A 68 -5.07 1.94 11.69
CA LEU A 68 -3.81 2.46 12.23
C LEU A 68 -3.70 3.98 12.06
N GLY A 69 -4.75 4.61 11.55
CA GLY A 69 -4.96 6.04 11.54
C GLY A 69 -4.69 6.70 10.19
N HIS A 70 -4.78 8.03 10.22
CA HIS A 70 -4.46 8.90 9.10
C HIS A 70 -3.34 9.85 9.52
N VAL A 71 -2.31 9.97 8.70
CA VAL A 71 -1.13 10.79 9.00
C VAL A 71 -0.63 11.47 7.73
N LEU A 72 0.14 12.54 7.90
CA LEU A 72 1.05 13.00 6.86
C LEU A 72 2.35 12.21 7.00
N ALA A 73 2.60 11.29 6.07
CA ALA A 73 3.83 10.49 6.03
C ALA A 73 4.72 10.99 4.88
N PRO A 74 6.03 10.69 4.89
CA PRO A 74 6.84 10.83 3.69
C PRO A 74 6.21 10.05 2.53
N TRP A 75 6.41 10.50 1.31
CA TRP A 75 6.05 9.72 0.12
C TRP A 75 6.81 8.38 0.11
N LEU A 76 6.09 7.26 0.21
CA LEU A 76 6.67 5.92 0.37
C LEU A 76 6.94 5.22 -0.97
N ALA A 77 6.56 5.86 -2.08
CA ALA A 77 6.49 5.26 -3.39
C ALA A 77 7.80 5.33 -4.22
N GLY A 78 8.96 5.49 -3.58
CA GLY A 78 10.24 5.52 -4.31
C GLY A 78 10.64 4.14 -4.82
N ASP A 79 10.97 4.04 -6.12
CA ASP A 79 11.55 2.85 -6.78
C ASP A 79 13.10 2.94 -6.87
N ALA A 80 13.72 3.73 -5.99
CA ALA A 80 15.15 4.04 -5.97
C ALA A 80 15.58 4.57 -4.58
N PRO A 81 16.88 4.55 -4.24
CA PRO A 81 17.40 5.22 -3.04
C PRO A 81 17.25 6.74 -3.16
N VAL A 82 16.06 7.24 -2.85
CA VAL A 82 15.80 8.68 -2.68
C VAL A 82 15.92 8.99 -1.18
N PRO A 83 16.58 10.10 -0.79
CA PRO A 83 16.67 10.49 0.61
C PRO A 83 15.29 10.57 1.28
N VAL A 84 15.27 10.18 2.55
CA VAL A 84 14.14 10.01 3.49
C VAL A 84 13.26 11.25 3.74
N SER A 85 13.49 12.33 2.99
CA SER A 85 12.74 13.57 3.03
C SER A 85 11.86 13.74 1.78
N GLY A 86 11.11 12.70 1.42
CA GLY A 86 10.07 12.81 0.41
C GLY A 86 8.99 13.81 0.84
N PRO A 87 8.34 14.53 -0.08
CA PRO A 87 7.22 15.41 0.24
C PRO A 87 6.14 14.68 1.07
N ALA A 88 5.56 15.39 2.05
CA ALA A 88 4.55 14.83 2.93
C ALA A 88 3.28 14.50 2.14
N ALA A 89 2.86 13.24 2.21
CA ALA A 89 1.69 12.70 1.54
C ALA A 89 0.61 12.34 2.57
N PRO A 90 -0.63 12.80 2.38
CA PRO A 90 -1.79 12.28 3.10
C PRO A 90 -1.81 10.76 2.98
N THR A 91 -1.85 10.08 4.13
CA THR A 91 -1.67 8.64 4.24
C THR A 91 -2.73 8.05 5.16
N ARG A 92 -3.33 6.93 4.78
CA ARG A 92 -4.18 6.09 5.62
C ARG A 92 -3.62 4.69 5.72
N ILE A 93 -3.75 4.07 6.89
CA ILE A 93 -3.16 2.76 7.16
C ILE A 93 -4.18 1.86 7.85
N ALA A 94 -4.26 0.61 7.39
CA ALA A 94 -4.99 -0.46 8.08
C ALA A 94 -4.05 -1.64 8.30
N GLY A 95 -4.12 -2.28 9.47
CA GLY A 95 -3.34 -3.45 9.80
C GLY A 95 -4.21 -4.64 10.14
N LEU A 96 -3.89 -5.83 9.62
CA LEU A 96 -4.46 -7.09 10.08
C LEU A 96 -3.54 -7.65 11.16
N GLN A 97 -4.02 -7.66 12.40
CA GLN A 97 -3.26 -8.19 13.54
C GLN A 97 -3.85 -9.51 14.00
N ARG A 98 -2.99 -10.48 14.26
CA ARG A 98 -3.37 -11.73 14.90
C ARG A 98 -3.48 -11.55 16.42
N GLU A 99 -4.19 -12.46 17.08
CA GLU A 99 -4.39 -12.47 18.54
C GLU A 99 -3.09 -12.46 19.35
N ASP A 100 -2.00 -13.02 18.81
CA ASP A 100 -0.67 -12.99 19.44
C ASP A 100 0.09 -11.66 19.24
N GLY A 101 -0.57 -10.64 18.70
CA GLY A 101 -0.01 -9.32 18.45
C GLY A 101 0.78 -9.21 17.15
N ARG A 102 0.97 -10.31 16.40
CA ARG A 102 1.70 -10.28 15.14
C ARG A 102 0.90 -9.61 14.02
N TRP A 103 1.56 -8.71 13.28
CA TRP A 103 1.00 -8.12 12.07
C TRP A 103 1.06 -9.11 10.92
N LEU A 104 -0.10 -9.53 10.41
CA LEU A 104 -0.20 -10.40 9.24
C LEU A 104 -0.29 -9.60 7.94
N ALA A 105 -0.87 -8.41 7.97
CA ALA A 105 -0.84 -7.50 6.83
C ALA A 105 -0.83 -6.04 7.26
N ILE A 106 -0.19 -5.17 6.48
CA ILE A 106 -0.25 -3.72 6.60
C ILE A 106 -0.59 -3.16 5.22
N VAL A 107 -1.71 -2.46 5.11
CA VAL A 107 -2.15 -1.76 3.90
C VAL A 107 -1.98 -0.27 4.11
N ILE A 108 -1.32 0.39 3.17
CA ILE A 108 -1.04 1.83 3.20
C ILE A 108 -1.57 2.43 1.91
N ALA A 109 -2.34 3.51 2.00
CA ALA A 109 -2.79 4.28 0.85
C ALA A 109 -2.33 5.73 0.98
N GLN A 110 -1.67 6.25 -0.04
CA GLN A 110 -1.16 7.62 -0.11
C GLN A 110 -1.67 8.33 -1.35
N VAL A 111 -1.84 9.64 -1.23
CA VAL A 111 -2.10 10.52 -2.37
C VAL A 111 -0.79 11.16 -2.77
N ALA A 112 -0.46 11.10 -4.06
CA ALA A 112 0.79 11.64 -4.55
C ALA A 112 0.89 13.14 -4.23
N PRO A 113 2.00 13.58 -3.62
CA PRO A 113 2.29 15.00 -3.52
C PRO A 113 2.42 15.55 -4.94
N SER A 114 1.84 16.74 -5.16
CA SER A 114 1.69 17.39 -6.48
C SER A 114 2.89 17.18 -7.40
N GLY A 115 2.65 16.76 -8.66
CA GLY A 115 3.71 16.59 -9.66
C GLY A 115 3.67 15.30 -10.47
N GLY A 116 2.67 14.43 -10.25
CA GLY A 116 2.60 13.13 -10.92
C GLY A 116 3.69 12.19 -10.42
N ALA A 117 3.32 10.99 -9.99
CA ALA A 117 4.32 9.98 -9.68
C ALA A 117 4.58 9.17 -10.96
N PRO A 118 5.75 9.33 -11.63
CA PRO A 118 6.04 8.53 -12.80
C PRO A 118 5.99 7.05 -12.42
N CYS A 119 5.53 6.23 -13.35
CA CYS A 119 5.26 4.83 -13.13
C CYS A 119 6.21 4.02 -14.02
N PRO A 120 7.54 4.07 -13.75
CA PRO A 120 8.50 3.37 -14.61
C PRO A 120 8.25 1.87 -14.52
N LEU A 121 8.46 1.17 -15.62
CA LEU A 121 8.42 -0.29 -15.64
C LEU A 121 9.66 -0.84 -14.91
N PRO A 122 9.58 -1.42 -13.69
CA PRO A 122 10.72 -2.12 -13.10
C PRO A 122 11.19 -3.31 -13.95
N THR A 123 12.45 -3.32 -14.34
CA THR A 123 13.08 -4.40 -15.14
C THR A 123 12.95 -5.84 -14.60
N SER A 124 12.44 -6.05 -13.37
CA SER A 124 12.37 -7.38 -12.73
C SER A 124 11.14 -7.64 -11.83
N LEU A 125 10.17 -6.71 -11.71
CA LEU A 125 9.10 -6.79 -10.69
C LEU A 125 7.71 -6.51 -11.26
N HIS A 126 7.41 -7.17 -12.36
CA HIS A 126 6.14 -7.02 -13.04
C HIS A 126 5.26 -8.24 -12.84
N VAL A 127 4.05 -7.98 -12.34
CA VAL A 127 2.93 -8.83 -12.72
C VAL A 127 2.53 -8.35 -14.11
N VAL A 128 2.59 -9.23 -15.11
CA VAL A 128 2.01 -8.94 -16.43
C VAL A 128 0.52 -8.73 -16.20
N ASP A 129 0.11 -7.47 -16.13
CA ASP A 129 -1.28 -7.08 -16.20
C ASP A 129 -1.66 -6.97 -17.68
N SER A 130 -2.91 -7.28 -18.01
CA SER A 130 -3.45 -7.08 -19.36
C SER A 130 -3.75 -5.60 -19.66
N GLY A 131 -3.40 -4.68 -18.74
CA GLY A 131 -3.58 -3.25 -18.85
C GLY A 131 -2.40 -2.53 -19.51
N THR A 132 -2.66 -1.33 -20.00
CA THR A 132 -1.65 -0.40 -20.52
C THR A 132 -0.98 0.36 -19.37
N THR A 133 0.17 1.00 -19.59
CA THR A 133 0.79 1.87 -18.56
C THR A 133 -0.11 3.03 -18.13
N ALA A 134 -1.11 3.40 -18.94
CA ALA A 134 -2.15 4.36 -18.59
C ALA A 134 -3.10 3.87 -17.48
N ASP A 135 -3.18 2.56 -17.27
CA ASP A 135 -3.98 1.93 -16.21
C ASP A 135 -3.22 1.88 -14.87
N GLY A 136 -1.93 2.22 -14.84
CA GLY A 136 -1.07 2.20 -13.66
C GLY A 136 -0.07 1.04 -13.61
N CYS A 137 0.70 0.97 -12.52
CA CYS A 137 1.75 -0.04 -12.38
C CYS A 137 1.55 -0.90 -11.15
N LEU A 138 1.20 -2.16 -11.41
CA LEU A 138 1.25 -3.23 -10.44
C LEU A 138 2.67 -3.79 -10.33
N ARG A 139 3.17 -3.80 -9.10
CA ARG A 139 4.47 -4.33 -8.71
C ARG A 139 4.26 -5.32 -7.58
N MET A 140 4.96 -6.44 -7.64
CA MET A 140 4.85 -7.50 -6.63
C MET A 140 6.21 -8.11 -6.39
N ARG A 141 6.51 -8.39 -5.13
CA ARG A 141 7.64 -9.23 -4.73
C ARG A 141 7.20 -10.23 -3.68
N ARG A 142 7.51 -11.50 -3.95
CA ARG A 142 7.12 -12.64 -3.12
C ARG A 142 7.78 -12.62 -1.74
N ASP A 143 9.07 -12.29 -1.71
CA ASP A 143 9.83 -12.08 -0.48
C ASP A 143 10.57 -10.74 -0.59
N ALA A 144 10.01 -9.72 0.05
CA ALA A 144 10.53 -8.37 0.04
C ALA A 144 11.74 -8.21 1.00
N ASP A 145 11.91 -9.11 1.96
CA ASP A 145 13.05 -9.09 2.89
C ASP A 145 14.27 -9.85 2.32
N PHE A 146 14.05 -10.82 1.42
CA PHE A 146 15.12 -11.54 0.72
C PHE A 146 16.06 -10.56 0.01
N ASP A 147 17.37 -10.86 0.05
CA ASP A 147 18.50 -10.08 -0.51
C ASP A 147 18.59 -8.60 -0.04
N ARG A 148 17.83 -8.23 1.01
CA ARG A 148 17.64 -6.86 1.47
C ARG A 148 17.00 -5.97 0.40
N TRP A 149 16.08 -6.52 -0.38
CA TRP A 149 15.44 -5.78 -1.45
C TRP A 149 14.64 -4.58 -0.97
N LEU A 150 13.72 -4.76 -0.02
CA LEU A 150 12.84 -3.68 0.45
C LEU A 150 13.65 -2.47 0.98
N PRO A 151 14.69 -2.64 1.82
CA PRO A 151 15.51 -1.50 2.23
C PRO A 151 16.35 -0.88 1.10
N GLN A 152 16.62 -1.58 0.00
CA GLN A 152 17.37 -1.04 -1.15
C GLN A 152 16.46 -0.31 -2.15
N GLN A 153 15.35 -0.92 -2.52
CA GLN A 153 14.46 -0.42 -3.57
C GLN A 153 13.35 0.48 -3.03
N HIS A 154 12.85 0.23 -1.82
CA HIS A 154 11.84 1.05 -1.14
C HIS A 154 12.33 1.48 0.25
N SER A 155 13.49 2.11 0.30
CA SER A 155 14.18 2.49 1.55
C SER A 155 13.32 3.36 2.48
N VAL A 156 12.55 4.30 1.93
CA VAL A 156 11.65 5.18 2.71
C VAL A 156 10.51 4.37 3.35
N LEU A 157 9.85 3.50 2.59
CA LEU A 157 8.83 2.58 3.10
C LEU A 157 9.40 1.68 4.20
N TYR A 158 10.56 1.08 3.94
CA TYR A 158 11.24 0.23 4.90
C TYR A 158 11.50 0.95 6.23
N GLN A 159 12.20 2.08 6.22
CA GLN A 159 12.53 2.81 7.45
C GLN A 159 11.29 3.29 8.20
N TRP A 160 10.26 3.72 7.46
CA TRP A 160 9.01 4.18 8.04
C TRP A 160 8.23 3.05 8.76
N LEU A 161 8.26 1.83 8.22
CA LEU A 161 7.70 0.62 8.84
C LEU A 161 8.51 0.18 10.06
N GLU A 162 9.84 0.12 9.94
CA GLU A 162 10.74 -0.33 11.01
C GLU A 162 10.66 0.58 12.23
N GLY A 163 10.59 1.91 12.03
CA GLY A 163 10.41 2.87 13.13
C GLY A 163 9.09 2.73 13.89
N ARG A 164 8.15 1.89 13.41
CA ARG A 164 6.86 1.60 14.05
C ARG A 164 6.71 0.15 14.48
N HIS A 165 7.68 -0.70 14.14
CA HIS A 165 7.59 -2.15 14.32
C HIS A 165 6.33 -2.75 13.66
N TRP A 166 5.95 -2.21 12.49
CA TRP A 166 4.80 -2.67 11.73
C TRP A 166 5.21 -3.70 10.66
N ALA A 167 4.42 -4.77 10.54
CA ALA A 167 4.61 -5.97 9.71
C ALA A 167 5.55 -7.05 10.28
N SER A 168 5.09 -8.31 10.23
CA SER A 168 5.93 -9.49 10.51
C SER A 168 6.85 -9.81 9.34
N ARG A 169 7.94 -10.54 9.61
CA ARG A 169 8.85 -11.10 8.60
C ARG A 169 8.72 -12.64 8.55
N PRO A 170 8.92 -13.30 7.40
CA PRO A 170 9.13 -12.70 6.07
C PRO A 170 7.87 -11.99 5.58
N ARG A 171 8.02 -11.00 4.70
CA ARG A 171 6.88 -10.28 4.11
C ARG A 171 6.92 -10.30 2.58
N ALA A 172 5.78 -10.61 1.97
CA ALA A 172 5.51 -10.27 0.58
C ALA A 172 5.14 -8.79 0.48
N TRP A 173 5.38 -8.20 -0.68
CA TRP A 173 5.01 -6.82 -0.99
C TRP A 173 4.23 -6.74 -2.29
N VAL A 174 3.15 -5.97 -2.27
CA VAL A 174 2.39 -5.56 -3.46
C VAL A 174 2.29 -4.04 -3.45
N GLY A 175 2.65 -3.41 -4.56
CA GLY A 175 2.51 -1.97 -4.78
C GLY A 175 1.67 -1.70 -6.02
N PHE A 176 0.74 -0.75 -5.93
CA PHE A 176 0.01 -0.28 -7.10
C PHE A 176 -0.02 1.25 -7.14
N ARG A 177 0.36 1.80 -8.29
CA ARG A 177 0.31 3.24 -8.58
C ARG A 177 -0.71 3.53 -9.64
N VAL A 178 -1.67 4.41 -9.34
CA VAL A 178 -2.54 5.03 -10.35
C VAL A 178 -1.84 6.30 -10.87
N PRO A 179 -1.66 6.47 -12.19
CA PRO A 179 -1.05 7.66 -12.75
C PRO A 179 -1.97 8.88 -12.57
N ALA A 180 -1.40 10.08 -12.65
CA ALA A 180 -2.16 11.32 -12.44
C ALA A 180 -3.13 11.66 -13.59
N ASP A 181 -3.07 10.93 -14.71
CA ASP A 181 -3.66 11.33 -15.98
C ASP A 181 -5.19 11.24 -16.01
N SER A 182 -5.80 10.46 -15.11
CA SER A 182 -7.25 10.20 -15.05
C SER A 182 -7.91 10.55 -13.71
N GLY A 183 -7.17 11.16 -12.77
CA GLY A 183 -7.68 11.49 -11.44
C GLY A 183 -6.58 11.75 -10.41
N ARG A 184 -6.90 11.48 -9.14
CA ARG A 184 -5.93 11.63 -8.05
C ARG A 184 -4.90 10.50 -8.15
N ALA A 185 -3.63 10.85 -8.36
CA ALA A 185 -2.56 9.88 -8.29
C ALA A 185 -2.49 9.30 -6.87
N ILE A 186 -2.63 7.99 -6.77
CA ILE A 186 -2.62 7.22 -5.53
C ILE A 186 -1.52 6.18 -5.62
N GLU A 187 -0.78 6.02 -4.53
CA GLU A 187 0.03 4.84 -4.28
C GLU A 187 -0.63 4.01 -3.19
N ALA A 188 -0.79 2.72 -3.44
CA ALA A 188 -1.16 1.76 -2.42
C ALA A 188 -0.07 0.71 -2.25
N HIS A 189 0.27 0.40 -1.01
CA HIS A 189 1.16 -0.69 -0.63
C HIS A 189 0.43 -1.70 0.24
N ALA A 190 0.72 -2.98 0.04
CA ALA A 190 0.35 -4.05 0.95
C ALA A 190 1.59 -4.87 1.32
N LEU A 191 1.89 -4.93 2.61
CA LEU A 191 2.93 -5.77 3.20
C LEU A 191 2.23 -6.94 3.87
N ILE A 192 2.52 -8.16 3.46
CA ILE A 192 1.64 -9.31 3.72
C ILE A 192 2.52 -10.47 4.20
N ASP A 193 2.10 -11.17 5.25
CA ASP A 193 2.63 -12.49 5.57
C ASP A 193 2.39 -13.42 4.37
N PRO A 194 3.44 -13.99 3.73
CA PRO A 194 3.29 -14.77 2.51
C PRO A 194 2.24 -15.89 2.61
N ALA A 195 2.02 -16.45 3.80
CA ALA A 195 1.03 -17.50 4.02
C ALA A 195 -0.43 -17.06 3.77
N LEU A 196 -0.72 -15.75 3.69
CA LEU A 196 -2.04 -15.23 3.32
C LEU A 196 -2.33 -15.31 1.82
N ILE A 197 -1.29 -15.33 0.97
CA ILE A 197 -1.41 -15.27 -0.49
C ILE A 197 -0.80 -16.48 -1.20
N GLU A 198 -0.16 -17.37 -0.45
CA GLU A 198 0.44 -18.60 -0.96
C GLU A 198 -0.10 -19.82 -0.21
N PRO A 199 -0.41 -20.91 -0.93
CA PRO A 199 -0.79 -22.15 -0.27
C PRO A 199 0.44 -22.74 0.45
N VAL A 200 0.20 -23.35 1.62
CA VAL A 200 1.18 -24.29 2.17
C VAL A 200 1.25 -25.47 1.21
N SER A 201 2.37 -25.64 0.50
CA SER A 201 2.52 -26.73 -0.47
C SER A 201 2.45 -28.08 0.24
N ARG A 202 1.37 -28.84 -0.01
CA ARG A 202 1.16 -30.20 0.53
C ARG A 202 1.22 -31.27 -0.54
N SER A 203 1.21 -30.85 -1.80
CA SER A 203 1.30 -31.70 -2.98
C SER A 203 2.09 -31.00 -4.10
N ASN A 204 2.50 -31.76 -5.12
CA ASN A 204 3.13 -31.20 -6.31
C ASN A 204 2.21 -30.22 -7.06
N ALA A 205 0.90 -30.46 -7.02
CA ALA A 205 -0.08 -29.56 -7.62
C ALA A 205 -0.10 -28.20 -6.90
N ASP A 206 -0.06 -28.21 -5.56
CA ASP A 206 0.02 -26.98 -4.76
C ASP A 206 1.32 -26.21 -5.01
N PHE A 207 2.42 -26.94 -5.18
CA PHE A 207 3.72 -26.35 -5.51
C PHE A 207 3.71 -25.67 -6.89
N LEU A 208 3.19 -26.34 -7.91
CA LEU A 208 3.09 -25.80 -9.27
C LEU A 208 2.11 -24.62 -9.35
N ALA A 209 1.07 -24.61 -8.51
CA ALA A 209 0.11 -23.51 -8.43
C ALA A 209 0.56 -22.35 -7.51
N GLY A 210 1.66 -22.51 -6.77
CA GLY A 210 2.00 -21.74 -5.56
C GLY A 210 2.13 -20.22 -5.71
N GLY A 211 2.12 -19.66 -6.93
CA GLY A 211 2.16 -18.21 -7.17
C GLY A 211 0.86 -17.60 -7.71
N GLN A 212 -0.07 -18.40 -8.24
CA GLN A 212 -1.27 -17.88 -8.92
C GLN A 212 -2.23 -17.14 -7.98
N PRO A 213 -2.54 -17.64 -6.77
CA PRO A 213 -3.43 -16.93 -5.85
C PRO A 213 -2.89 -15.55 -5.45
N GLY A 214 -1.58 -15.44 -5.21
CA GLY A 214 -0.95 -14.15 -4.90
C GLY A 214 -1.00 -13.16 -6.06
N VAL A 215 -0.79 -13.62 -7.30
CA VAL A 215 -0.95 -12.78 -8.49
C VAL A 215 -2.40 -12.32 -8.67
N GLN A 216 -3.38 -13.20 -8.47
CA GLN A 216 -4.80 -12.85 -8.56
C GLN A 216 -5.18 -11.82 -7.49
N TRP A 217 -4.72 -12.02 -6.25
CA TRP A 217 -4.94 -11.07 -5.16
C TRP A 217 -4.31 -9.71 -5.48
N ALA A 218 -3.08 -9.68 -6.00
CA ALA A 218 -2.40 -8.45 -6.39
C ALA A 218 -3.15 -7.68 -7.50
N ARG A 219 -3.70 -8.38 -8.50
CA ARG A 219 -4.54 -7.77 -9.54
C ARG A 219 -5.86 -7.23 -8.98
N ALA A 220 -6.49 -7.94 -8.05
CA ALA A 220 -7.69 -7.45 -7.37
C ALA A 220 -7.39 -6.19 -6.53
N PHE A 221 -6.22 -6.15 -5.86
CA PHE A 221 -5.76 -4.99 -5.10
C PHE A 221 -5.48 -3.79 -6.01
N ALA A 222 -4.89 -4.01 -7.18
CA ALA A 222 -4.72 -3.00 -8.22
C ALA A 222 -6.05 -2.42 -8.70
N ALA A 223 -7.02 -3.29 -9.02
CA ALA A 223 -8.36 -2.87 -9.43
C ALA A 223 -9.07 -2.05 -8.33
N ALA A 224 -8.95 -2.47 -7.07
CA ALA A 224 -9.49 -1.72 -5.94
C ALA A 224 -8.84 -0.33 -5.78
N THR A 225 -7.53 -0.24 -6.02
CA THR A 225 -6.79 1.03 -5.95
C THR A 225 -7.21 1.98 -7.07
N ARG A 226 -7.42 1.47 -8.30
CA ARG A 226 -8.02 2.25 -9.41
C ARG A 226 -9.44 2.71 -9.08
N ALA A 227 -10.25 1.87 -8.44
CA ALA A 227 -11.59 2.29 -8.02
C ALA A 227 -11.51 3.41 -6.96
N ALA A 228 -10.53 3.35 -6.06
CA ALA A 228 -10.30 4.38 -5.05
C ALA A 228 -9.86 5.73 -5.65
N SER A 229 -9.07 5.75 -6.73
CA SER A 229 -8.66 6.99 -7.41
C SER A 229 -9.81 7.74 -8.07
N ALA A 230 -10.91 7.05 -8.40
CA ALA A 230 -12.14 7.66 -8.87
C ALA A 230 -12.97 8.34 -7.75
N GLY A 231 -12.46 8.40 -6.51
CA GLY A 231 -13.10 9.05 -5.37
C GLY A 231 -13.76 8.12 -4.35
N GLY A 232 -13.62 6.79 -4.53
CA GLY A 232 -14.12 5.77 -3.61
C GLY A 232 -13.17 5.42 -2.47
N ALA A 233 -13.56 4.41 -1.68
CA ALA A 233 -12.70 3.75 -0.72
C ALA A 233 -11.80 2.70 -1.41
N LEU A 234 -10.61 2.46 -0.84
CA LEU A 234 -9.78 1.31 -1.17
C LEU A 234 -10.37 0.07 -0.51
N ASN A 235 -11.06 -0.75 -1.29
CA ASN A 235 -11.63 -2.02 -0.86
C ASN A 235 -10.56 -3.13 -0.92
N VAL A 236 -9.96 -3.46 0.21
CA VAL A 236 -8.94 -4.52 0.29
C VAL A 236 -9.58 -5.86 -0.10
N PRO A 237 -9.03 -6.60 -1.07
CA PRO A 237 -9.58 -7.89 -1.45
C PRO A 237 -9.34 -8.93 -0.33
N PRO A 238 -10.28 -9.88 -0.14
CA PRO A 238 -10.09 -10.95 0.85
C PRO A 238 -8.85 -11.77 0.52
N PHE A 239 -8.08 -12.13 1.55
CA PHE A 239 -6.95 -13.02 1.38
C PHE A 239 -7.42 -14.43 1.00
N PRO A 240 -6.78 -15.09 0.02
CA PRO A 240 -7.19 -16.41 -0.44
C PRO A 240 -6.94 -17.51 0.61
N PHE A 241 -6.03 -17.28 1.56
CA PHE A 241 -5.67 -18.27 2.58
C PHE A 241 -5.81 -17.73 3.99
N ALA A 242 -6.13 -18.66 4.89
CA ALA A 242 -6.22 -18.46 6.32
C ALA A 242 -5.17 -19.35 7.01
N PRO A 243 -3.95 -18.83 7.29
CA PRO A 243 -2.91 -19.60 7.96
C PRO A 243 -3.41 -20.17 9.29
N LYS A 244 -3.36 -21.50 9.42
CA LYS A 244 -3.69 -22.16 10.69
C LYS A 244 -2.52 -22.02 11.65
N VAL A 245 -2.84 -21.65 12.88
CA VAL A 245 -1.90 -21.67 14.00
C VAL A 245 -1.64 -23.13 14.36
N ALA A 246 -0.39 -23.59 14.24
CA ALA A 246 -0.02 -24.82 14.91
C ALA A 246 -0.14 -24.59 16.43
N PRO A 247 -0.83 -25.46 17.18
CA PRO A 247 -0.80 -25.40 18.65
C PRO A 247 0.66 -25.31 19.13
N PRO A 248 0.95 -24.64 20.25
CA PRO A 248 2.29 -24.61 20.81
C PRO A 248 2.82 -26.05 20.87
N ALA A 249 4.05 -26.24 20.39
CA ALA A 249 4.68 -27.56 20.38
C ALA A 249 4.56 -28.16 21.78
N GLN A 250 3.86 -29.29 21.89
CA GLN A 250 3.83 -30.02 23.14
C GLN A 250 5.28 -30.26 23.57
N PRO A 251 5.64 -30.05 24.85
CA PRO A 251 7.00 -30.29 25.31
C PRO A 251 7.41 -31.68 24.84
N ALA A 252 8.53 -31.75 24.12
CA ALA A 252 9.00 -32.99 23.54
C ALA A 252 9.07 -34.04 24.66
N VAL A 253 8.19 -35.04 24.58
CA VAL A 253 8.39 -36.27 25.34
C VAL A 253 9.68 -36.82 24.78
N VAL A 254 10.77 -36.68 25.55
CA VAL A 254 12.06 -37.27 25.21
C VAL A 254 11.83 -38.76 25.16
N ALA A 255 11.63 -39.30 23.96
CA ALA A 255 11.63 -40.73 23.75
C ALA A 255 12.98 -41.25 24.26
N PRO A 256 13.00 -42.37 25.01
CA PRO A 256 14.24 -43.02 25.36
C PRO A 256 15.07 -43.23 24.08
N PRO A 257 16.39 -43.02 24.12
CA PRO A 257 17.23 -43.19 22.94
C PRO A 257 16.94 -44.57 22.33
N PRO A 258 16.79 -44.67 20.99
CA PRO A 258 16.54 -45.94 20.36
C PRO A 258 17.67 -46.91 20.73
N ALA A 259 17.30 -48.10 21.20
CA ALA A 259 18.26 -49.16 21.44
C ALA A 259 19.10 -49.33 20.17
N ARG A 260 20.42 -49.15 20.29
CA ARG A 260 21.36 -49.20 19.18
C ARG A 260 21.24 -50.58 18.54
N ALA A 261 20.66 -50.67 17.35
CA ALA A 261 20.67 -51.90 16.59
C ALA A 261 22.13 -52.25 16.27
N THR A 262 22.61 -53.36 16.82
CA THR A 262 23.92 -53.92 16.48
C THR A 262 23.89 -54.31 15.01
N GLN A 263 24.56 -53.55 14.15
CA GLN A 263 24.79 -53.96 12.76
C GLN A 263 25.67 -55.20 12.78
N VAL A 264 25.09 -56.34 12.38
CA VAL A 264 25.84 -57.55 12.07
C VAL A 264 26.60 -57.28 10.76
N PRO A 265 27.94 -57.37 10.75
CA PRO A 265 28.72 -57.18 9.52
C PRO A 265 28.30 -58.21 8.47
N PRO A 266 28.16 -57.83 7.18
CA PRO A 266 27.91 -58.80 6.14
C PRO A 266 29.05 -59.82 6.04
N PRO A 267 28.77 -61.10 5.74
CA PRO A 267 29.80 -62.12 5.60
C PRO A 267 30.75 -61.74 4.46
N ARG A 268 32.06 -61.92 4.72
CA ARG A 268 33.14 -61.62 3.77
C ARG A 268 32.94 -62.44 2.48
N PRO A 269 33.02 -61.84 1.29
CA PRO A 269 32.98 -62.59 0.04
C PRO A 269 34.13 -63.60 -0.02
N PRO A 270 33.92 -64.82 -0.56
CA PRO A 270 34.98 -65.79 -0.75
C PRO A 270 36.04 -65.24 -1.71
N VAL A 271 37.31 -65.46 -1.35
CA VAL A 271 38.49 -65.09 -2.16
C VAL A 271 38.41 -65.84 -3.49
N GLN A 272 38.39 -65.10 -4.61
CA GLN A 272 38.46 -65.69 -5.94
C GLN A 272 39.83 -66.35 -6.13
N ALA A 273 39.84 -67.64 -6.45
CA ALA A 273 41.05 -68.37 -6.81
C ALA A 273 41.62 -67.84 -8.14
N PRO A 274 42.95 -67.75 -8.30
CA PRO A 274 43.57 -67.25 -9.52
C PRO A 274 43.28 -68.18 -10.71
N ARG A 275 42.75 -67.59 -11.79
CA ARG A 275 42.48 -68.24 -13.07
C ARG A 275 43.83 -68.64 -13.69
N ARG A 276 44.17 -69.93 -13.66
CA ARG A 276 45.11 -70.50 -14.66
C ARG A 276 44.42 -70.35 -16.01
N ASP A 277 45.15 -69.82 -16.99
CA ASP A 277 44.87 -69.78 -18.45
C ASP A 277 45.28 -68.40 -19.00
N ARG A 278 46.59 -68.18 -19.09
CA ARG A 278 47.29 -67.26 -20.01
C ARG A 278 48.77 -67.66 -20.02
N GLU A 279 49.05 -68.70 -20.79
CA GLU A 279 50.27 -68.79 -21.60
C GLU A 279 49.98 -68.21 -22.97
#